data_AF-M5AGB1-F1
#
_entry.id   AF-M5AGB1-F1
#
_cell.length_a   1.000
_cell.length_b   1.000
_cell.length_c   1.000
_cell.angle_alpha   90.00
_cell.angle_beta   90.00
_cell.angle_gamma   90.00
#
_symmetry.space_group_name_H-M   'P 1'
#
loop_
_entity.id
_entity.type
_entity.pdbx_description
1 polymer ?
#
loop_
_entity_poly.entity_id
_entity_poly.type
_entity_poly.pdbx_seq_one_letter_code
_entity_poly.pdbx_strand_id
1 'polypeptide(L)' 'MQLKQLEHDQIICKEVDRTYVPIKTSYHLSPLGQSLVPLIRAMDTWSRDYLQIVANN' A
#
# COMPACT_ATOMS: atom_id res chain seq x y z
N MET A 1 7.09 -12.79 4.01
CA MET A 1 8.26 -11.88 3.94
C MET A 1 7.90 -10.47 3.49
N GLN A 2 6.85 -10.28 2.68
CA GLN A 2 6.50 -9.00 2.08
C GLN A 2 6.29 -7.83 3.09
N LEU A 3 5.59 -8.06 4.21
CA LEU A 3 5.39 -6.99 5.21
C LEU A 3 6.69 -6.54 5.89
N LYS A 4 7.62 -7.46 6.18
CA LYS A 4 8.92 -7.11 6.77
C LYS A 4 9.75 -6.25 5.82
N GLN A 5 9.67 -6.52 4.52
CA GLN A 5 10.35 -5.70 3.52
C GLN A 5 9.73 -4.31 3.41
N LEU A 6 8.39 -4.22 3.35
CA LEU A 6 7.70 -2.94 3.30
C LEU A 6 7.92 -2.09 4.57
N GLU A 7 8.09 -2.73 5.72
CA GLU A 7 8.47 -2.07 6.97
C GLU A 7 9.92 -1.57 6.90
N HIS A 8 10.85 -2.38 6.39
CA HIS A 8 12.24 -1.99 6.17
C HIS A 8 12.37 -0.81 5.19
N ASP A 9 11.58 -0.82 4.12
CA ASP A 9 11.52 0.23 3.09
C ASP A 9 10.74 1.47 3.57
N GLN A 10 10.27 1.49 4.83
CA GLN A 10 9.51 2.58 5.44
C GLN A 10 8.20 2.91 4.72
N ILE A 11 7.61 1.96 4.01
CA ILE A 11 6.31 2.12 3.33
C ILE A 11 5.17 1.86 4.34
N ILE A 12 5.37 0.91 5.26
CA ILE A 12 4.41 0.61 6.32
C ILE A 12 5.04 0.76 7.70
N CYS A 13 4.19 1.03 8.69
CA CYS A 13 4.55 1.07 10.10
C CYS A 13 3.77 -0.01 10.86
N LYS A 14 4.46 -0.70 11.78
CA LYS A 14 3.84 -1.67 12.69
C LYS A 14 3.48 -1.00 14.00
N GLU A 15 2.26 -1.20 14.45
CA GLU A 15 1.74 -0.74 15.73
C GLU A 15 1.31 -1.94 16.57
N VAL A 16 1.74 -1.97 17.84
CA VAL A 16 1.36 -3.02 18.80
C VAL A 16 0.57 -2.36 19.92
N ASP A 17 -0.74 -2.55 19.91
CA ASP A 17 -1.63 -2.09 20.95
C ASP A 17 -1.64 -3.09 22.11
N ARG A 18 -0.98 -2.68 23.19
CA ARG A 18 -0.88 -3.45 24.45
C ARG A 18 -2.05 -3.17 25.40
N THR A 19 -2.88 -2.17 25.11
CA THR A 19 -4.02 -1.78 25.95
C THR A 19 -5.27 -2.60 25.62
N TYR A 20 -5.34 -3.17 24.41
CA TYR A 20 -6.39 -4.07 23.98
C TYR A 20 -6.09 -5.52 24.39
N VAL A 21 -7.11 -6.25 24.88
CA VAL A 21 -7.03 -7.68 25.22
C VAL A 21 -7.95 -8.46 24.28
N PRO A 22 -7.43 -9.42 23.49
CA PRO A 22 -6.02 -9.86 23.37
C PRO A 22 -5.14 -8.83 22.64
N ILE A 23 -3.83 -8.77 22.96
CA ILE A 23 -2.88 -7.81 22.33
C ILE A 23 -3.04 -7.82 20.81
N LYS A 24 -3.23 -6.63 20.23
CA LYS A 24 -3.46 -6.46 18.80
C LYS A 24 -2.23 -5.88 18.12
N THR A 25 -1.89 -6.43 16.96
CA THR A 25 -0.91 -5.85 16.05
C THR A 25 -1.61 -5.35 14.80
N SER A 26 -1.34 -4.11 14.40
CA SER A 26 -1.84 -3.48 13.18
C SER A 26 -0.69 -2.93 12.33
N TYR A 27 -0.92 -2.82 11.03
CA TYR A 27 0.01 -2.19 10.09
C TYR A 27 -0.71 -1.07 9.37
N HIS A 28 -0.03 0.06 9.21
CA HIS A 28 -0.56 1.25 8.56
C HIS A 28 0.44 1.76 7.54
N LEU A 29 -0.02 2.54 6.56
CA LEU A 29 0.91 3.26 5.68
C LEU A 29 1.66 4.33 6.49
N SER A 30 2.96 4.43 6.26
CA SER A 30 3.74 5.58 6.74
C SER A 30 3.38 6.83 5.93
N PRO A 31 3.88 8.02 6.31
CA PRO A 31 3.77 9.22 5.45
C PRO A 31 4.33 8.99 4.03
N LEU A 32 5.45 8.26 3.91
CA LEU A 32 6.01 7.86 2.62
C LEU A 32 5.07 6.92 1.89
N GLY A 33 4.58 5.86 2.54
CA GLY A 33 3.64 4.92 1.93
C GLY A 33 2.36 5.59 1.45
N GLN A 34 1.85 6.57 2.19
CA GLN A 34 0.69 7.35 1.80
C GLN A 34 0.97 8.23 0.58
N SER A 35 2.18 8.78 0.45
CA SER A 35 2.59 9.56 -0.73
C SER A 35 2.67 8.72 -2.02
N LEU A 36 2.86 7.40 -1.90
CA LEU A 36 2.91 6.48 -3.04
C LEU A 36 1.52 6.12 -3.59
N VAL A 37 0.47 6.26 -2.76
CA VAL A 37 -0.92 5.94 -3.15
C VAL A 37 -1.37 6.65 -4.43
N PRO A 38 -1.21 7.98 -4.60
CA PRO A 38 -1.62 8.65 -5.84
C PRO A 38 -0.85 8.15 -7.07
N LEU A 39 0.43 7.80 -6.92
CA LEU A 39 1.25 7.27 -8.02
C LEU A 39 0.73 5.90 -8.48
N ILE A 40 0.47 4.99 -7.54
CA ILE A 40 -0.08 3.66 -7.84
C ILE A 40 -1.45 3.79 -8.52
N ARG A 41 -2.29 4.72 -8.06
CA ARG A 41 -3.59 5.02 -8.70
C ARG A 41 -3.45 5.57 -10.11
N ALA A 42 -2.44 6.39 -10.37
CA ALA A 42 -2.15 6.91 -11.71
C ALA A 42 -1.72 5.78 -12.66
N MET A 43 -0.83 4.88 -12.19
CA MET A 43 -0.41 3.70 -12.96
C MET A 43 -1.59 2.78 -13.30
N ASP A 44 -2.48 2.56 -12.33
CA ASP A 44 -3.69 1.75 -12.47
C ASP A 44 -4.69 2.38 -13.46
N THR A 45 -4.84 3.71 -13.44
CA THR A 45 -5.68 4.44 -14.40
C THR A 45 -5.11 4.35 -15.81
N TRP A 46 -3.82 4.64 -15.97
CA TRP A 46 -3.13 4.51 -17.25
C TRP A 46 -3.27 3.09 -17.83
N SER A 47 -3.11 2.07 -16.99
CA SER A 47 -3.25 0.67 -17.41
C SER A 47 -4.64 0.37 -17.95
N ARG A 48 -5.70 0.81 -17.27
CA ARG A 48 -7.08 0.64 -17.74
C ARG A 48 -7.31 1.31 -19.09
N ASP A 49 -6.87 2.56 -19.23
CA ASP A 49 -7.04 3.32 -20.47
C ASP A 49 -6.33 2.62 -21.63
N TYR A 50 -5.10 2.15 -21.40
CA TYR A 50 -4.33 1.41 -22.40
C TYR A 50 -5.01 0.07 -22.77
N LEU A 51 -5.45 -0.70 -21.79
CA LEU A 51 -6.14 -1.97 -22.04
C LEU A 51 -7.45 -1.78 -22.81
N GLN A 52 -8.17 -0.67 -22.56
CA GLN A 52 -9.36 -0.31 -23.33
C GLN A 52 -9.01 0.04 -24.78
N ILE A 53 -7.91 0.76 -25.03
CA ILE A 53 -7.44 1.06 -26.40
C ILE A 53 -7.09 -0.23 -27.13
N VAL A 54 -6.38 -1.15 -26.46
CA VAL A 54 -5.97 -2.44 -27.07
C VAL A 54 -7.18 -3.34 -27.33
N ALA A 55 -8.17 -3.37 -26.45
CA ALA A 55 -9.36 -4.21 -26.62
C ALA A 55 -10.32 -3.74 -27.72
N ASN A 56 -10.27 -2.45 -28.07
CA ASN A 56 -11.13 -1.84 -29.09
C ASN A 56 -10.49 -1.77 -30.49
N ASN A 57 -9.26 -2.26 -30.65
CA ASN A 57 -8.58 -2.46 -31.94
C ASN A 57 -8.52 -3.94 -32.29
#